data_AF-A0A3M1EGB9-F1
#
_entry.id   AF-A0A3M1EGB9-F1
#
_cell.length_a   1.000
_cell.length_b   1.000
_cell.length_c   1.000
_cell.angle_alpha   90.00
_cell.angle_beta   90.00
_cell.angle_gamma   90.00
#
_symmetry.space_group_name_H-M   'P 1'
#
loop_
_entity.id
_entity.type
_entity.pdbx_description
1 polymer ?
#
loop_
_entity_poly.entity_id
_entity_poly.type
_entity_poly.pdbx_seq_one_letter_code
_entity_poly.pdbx_strand_id
1 'polypeptide(L)' 'EEACVEAMNDFRALQDPYAGGISIRAMDRDGNPAGASNREGAFLWYWQEGMDEPAKLPLIHVQTGH' A
#
# COMPACT_ATOMS: atom_id res chain seq x y z
N GLU A 1 8.19 3.66 2.24
CA GLU A 1 7.00 4.40 1.76
C GLU A 1 7.13 4.85 0.31
N GLU A 2 8.20 5.58 -0.05
CA GLU A 2 8.45 6.08 -1.42
C GLU A 2 8.36 4.98 -2.49
N ALA A 3 8.97 3.81 -2.26
CA ALA A 3 8.91 2.68 -3.19
C ALA A 3 7.47 2.19 -3.48
N CYS A 4 6.55 2.26 -2.50
CA CYS A 4 5.16 1.87 -2.72
C CYS A 4 4.40 2.89 -3.57
N VAL A 5 4.74 4.17 -3.42
CA VAL A 5 4.15 5.26 -4.21
C VAL A 5 4.66 5.22 -5.64
N GLU A 6 5.98 5.01 -5.83
CA GLU A 6 6.59 4.85 -7.14
C GLU A 6 5.99 3.66 -7.89
N ALA A 7 5.92 2.50 -7.25
CA ALA A 7 5.28 1.33 -7.84
C ALA A 7 3.81 1.59 -8.21
N MET A 8 3.06 2.31 -7.37
CA MET A 8 1.66 2.68 -7.69
C MET A 8 1.59 3.60 -8.92
N ASN A 9 2.56 4.49 -9.10
CA ASN A 9 2.64 5.33 -10.29
C ASN A 9 3.02 4.53 -11.54
N ASP A 10 3.92 3.54 -11.43
CA ASP A 10 4.24 2.62 -12.53
C ASP A 10 3.01 1.80 -12.95
N PHE A 11 2.20 1.37 -11.98
CA PHE A 11 0.92 0.72 -12.25
C PHE A 11 -0.06 1.63 -13.02
N ARG A 12 0.02 2.96 -12.91
CA ARG A 12 -0.80 3.88 -13.74
C ARG A 12 -0.43 3.80 -15.22
N ALA A 13 0.81 3.48 -15.54
CA ALA A 13 1.27 3.36 -16.93
C ALA A 13 0.76 2.06 -17.60
N LEU A 14 0.38 1.06 -16.78
CA LEU A 14 -0.28 -0.13 -17.26
C LEU A 14 -1.75 0.22 -17.51
N GLN A 15 -2.13 0.38 -18.78
CA GLN A 15 -3.54 0.46 -19.21
C GLN A 15 -4.22 -0.89 -18.95
N ASP A 16 -4.49 -1.19 -17.69
CA ASP A 16 -5.15 -2.42 -17.28
C ASP A 16 -6.62 -2.12 -16.96
N PRO A 17 -7.60 -2.82 -17.56
CA PRO A 17 -9.03 -2.64 -17.32
C PRO A 17 -9.50 -2.92 -15.88
N TYR A 18 -8.62 -3.26 -14.94
CA TYR A 18 -8.95 -3.31 -13.52
C TYR A 18 -9.12 -1.89 -12.94
N ALA A 19 -10.25 -1.25 -13.27
CA ALA A 19 -10.76 -0.02 -12.65
C ALA A 19 -11.15 -0.20 -11.16
N GLY A 20 -10.48 -1.11 -10.45
CA GLY A 20 -10.70 -1.45 -9.06
C GLY A 20 -9.69 -0.80 -8.12
N GLY A 21 -9.96 -0.92 -6.82
CA GLY A 21 -9.02 -0.50 -5.79
C GLY A 21 -7.78 -1.40 -5.77
N ILE A 22 -6.60 -0.83 -6.04
CA ILE A 22 -5.28 -1.46 -5.95
C ILE A 22 -4.61 -1.00 -4.67
N SER A 23 -3.89 -1.90 -4.01
CA SER A 23 -3.04 -1.61 -2.86
C SER A 23 -1.71 -2.33 -3.01
N ILE A 24 -0.61 -1.62 -2.77
CA ILE A 24 0.74 -2.17 -2.69
C ILE A 24 1.14 -2.15 -1.22
N ARG A 25 1.69 -3.26 -0.75
CA ARG A 25 2.19 -3.44 0.61
C ARG A 25 3.63 -3.96 0.51
N ALA A 26 4.53 -3.34 1.26
CA ALA A 26 5.93 -3.72 1.31
C ALA A 26 6.39 -3.75 2.76
N MET A 27 7.51 -4.45 2.99
CA MET A 27 8.19 -4.52 4.26
C MET A 27 9.67 -4.30 4.00
N ASP A 28 10.32 -3.45 4.78
CA ASP A 28 11.77 -3.25 4.66
C ASP A 28 12.55 -4.39 5.35
N ARG A 29 13.89 -4.32 5.30
CA ARG A 29 14.78 -5.30 5.91
C ARG A 29 14.62 -5.38 7.43
N ASP A 30 14.28 -4.27 8.07
CA ASP A 30 14.12 -4.17 9.51
C ASP A 30 12.71 -4.60 9.96
N GLY A 31 11.87 -5.01 8.99
CA GLY A 31 10.52 -5.49 9.23
C GLY A 31 9.47 -4.39 9.19
N ASN A 32 9.80 -3.13 8.92
CA ASN A 32 8.81 -2.05 8.98
C ASN A 32 7.85 -2.13 7.78
N PRO A 33 6.53 -2.24 8.01
CA PRO A 33 5.57 -2.31 6.94
C PRO A 33 5.25 -0.91 6.40
N ALA A 34 5.05 -0.82 5.09
CA ALA A 34 4.56 0.37 4.41
C ALA A 34 3.60 -0.02 3.29
N GLY A 35 2.77 0.92 2.84
CA GLY A 35 1.91 0.65 1.69
C GLY A 35 1.22 1.88 1.13
N ALA A 36 0.74 1.74 -0.10
CA ALA A 36 0.04 2.76 -0.85
C ALA A 36 -1.20 2.15 -1.52
N SER A 37 -2.24 2.95 -1.73
CA SER A 37 -3.46 2.53 -2.43
C SER A 37 -4.04 3.68 -3.26
N ASN A 38 -4.68 3.34 -4.38
CA ASN A 38 -5.53 4.28 -5.10
C ASN A 38 -6.95 4.40 -4.54
N ARG A 39 -7.25 3.70 -3.44
CA ARG A 39 -8.52 3.78 -2.72
C ARG A 39 -8.31 4.59 -1.45
N GLU A 40 -9.06 5.66 -1.32
CA GLU A 40 -9.06 6.48 -0.11
C GLU A 40 -9.51 5.68 1.13
N GLY A 41 -8.86 5.94 2.26
CA GLY A 41 -9.18 5.30 3.55
C GLY A 41 -8.73 3.84 3.69
N ALA A 42 -7.95 3.32 2.74
CA ALA A 42 -7.42 1.97 2.84
C ALA A 42 -6.38 1.84 3.98
N PHE A 43 -6.29 0.66 4.58
CA PHE A 43 -5.35 0.35 5.66
C PHE A 43 -4.80 -1.07 5.51
N LEU A 44 -3.66 -1.34 6.13
CA LEU A 44 -3.13 -2.68 6.32
C LEU A 44 -3.18 -3.06 7.79
N TRP A 45 -3.47 -4.33 8.05
CA TRP A 45 -3.22 -4.96 9.34
C TRP A 45 -1.90 -5.70 9.23
N TYR A 46 -1.05 -5.58 10.24
CA TYR A 46 0.20 -6.31 10.34
C TYR A 46 0.37 -6.87 11.75
N TRP A 47 1.08 -7.99 11.82
CA TRP A 47 1.39 -8.66 13.07
C TRP A 47 2.79 -9.24 12.96
N GLN A 48 3.66 -8.86 13.88
CA GLN A 48 5.07 -9.24 13.91
C GLN A 48 5.39 -10.01 15.18
N GLU A 49 6.54 -10.68 15.16
CA GLU A 49 7.09 -11.33 16.34
C GLU A 49 7.30 -10.31 17.48
N GLY A 50 6.82 -10.65 18.67
CA GLY A 50 6.88 -9.77 19.85
C GLY A 50 5.68 -8.82 20.02
N MET A 51 4.71 -8.84 19.10
CA MET A 51 3.45 -8.11 19.27
C MET A 51 2.37 -9.00 19.90
N ASP A 52 1.72 -8.50 20.94
CA ASP A 52 0.61 -9.21 21.60
C ASP A 52 -0.70 -9.17 20.77
N GLU A 53 -0.87 -8.15 19.93
CA GLU A 53 -2.05 -7.92 19.08
C GLU A 53 -1.65 -7.35 17.71
N PRO A 54 -2.47 -7.54 16.65
CA PRO A 54 -2.20 -6.96 15.35
C PRO A 54 -2.38 -5.44 15.36
N ALA A 55 -1.49 -4.71 14.68
CA ALA A 55 -1.59 -3.27 14.53
C ALA A 55 -2.18 -2.88 13.17
N LYS A 56 -2.79 -1.69 13.12
CA LYS A 56 -3.40 -1.10 11.93
C LYS A 56 -2.58 0.09 11.46
N LEU A 57 -2.23 0.12 10.17
CA LEU A 57 -1.49 1.23 9.55
C LEU A 57 -2.27 1.77 8.34
N PRO A 58 -2.49 3.10 8.23
CA PRO A 58 -3.14 3.68 7.07
C PRO A 58 -2.27 3.56 5.83
N LEU A 59 -2.87 3.26 4.67
CA LEU A 59 -2.16 3.29 3.40
C LEU A 59 -2.12 4.72 2.86
N ILE A 60 -0.99 5.06 2.22
CA ILE A 60 -0.84 6.33 1.53
C ILE A 60 -1.80 6.33 0.33
N HIS A 61 -2.72 7.30 0.29
CA HIS A 61 -3.61 7.45 -0.86
C HIS A 61 -2.83 8.08 -2.03
N VAL A 62 -2.86 7.41 -3.17
CA VAL A 62 -2.26 7.87 -4.43
C VAL A 62 -3.37 8.06 -5.45
N GLN A 63 -3.60 9.31 -5.84
CA GLN A 63 -4.64 9.64 -6.79
C GLN A 63 -4.26 9.12 -8.18
N THR A 64 -4.91 8.04 -8.62
CA THR A 64 -4.83 7.55 -9.99
C THR A 64 -6.01 8.15 -10.76
N GLY A 65 -5.75 9.15 -11.61
CA GLY A 65 -6.80 9.81 -12.38
C GLY A 65 -7.58 8.84 -13.28
N HIS A 66 -8.87 9.11 -13.44
CA HIS A 66 -9.68 8.67 -14.58
C HIS A 66 -9.62 9.73 -15.68
#